data_AF-F3KHH0-F1
#
_entry.id   AF-F3KHH0-F1
#
_cell.length_a   1.000
_cell.length_b   1.000
_cell.length_c   1.000
_cell.angle_alpha   90.00
_cell.angle_beta   90.00
_cell.angle_gamma   90.00
#
_symmetry.space_group_name_H-M   'P 1'
#
loop_
_entity.id
_entity.type
_entity.pdbx_description
1 polymer ?
#
loop_
_entity_poly.entity_id
_entity_poly.type
_entity_poly.pdbx_seq_one_letter_code
_entity_poly.pdbx_strand_id
1 'polypeptide(L)'
;MFKISNMLFLTDMPTLKMHRFFILTSLLFTSACTSTSGYLLTFYAEDQAVPERFEICHGYSCRYKAQASLPKSTWQSVKILFIAPSNAAQERDKIAQAIALLESEAGKLAV
;
A
#
# COMPACT_ATOMS: atom_id res chain seq x y z
N MET A 1 -1.39 3.58 45.87
CA MET A 1 -0.33 4.04 46.80
C MET A 1 0.65 4.88 45.98
N PHE A 2 0.57 6.20 46.16
CA PHE A 2 1.38 7.21 45.46
C PHE A 2 2.84 7.14 45.92
N LYS A 3 3.79 7.33 45.00
CA LYS A 3 5.11 7.82 45.36
C LYS A 3 5.57 8.83 44.30
N ILE A 4 5.15 10.08 44.53
CA ILE A 4 5.73 11.29 43.95
C ILE A 4 6.70 11.84 45.01
N SER A 5 7.99 11.82 44.69
CA SER A 5 9.11 12.54 45.32
C SER A 5 10.32 12.21 44.43
N ASN A 6 11.12 13.12 43.90
CA ASN A 6 11.44 14.45 44.38
C ASN A 6 12.17 15.24 43.28
N MET A 7 12.05 16.56 43.36
CA MET A 7 13.00 17.60 42.93
C MET A 7 13.27 17.75 41.41
N LEU A 8 12.66 18.71 40.72
CA LEU A 8 13.01 20.15 40.76
C LEU A 8 14.52 20.38 40.84
N PHE A 9 15.15 20.57 39.69
CA PHE A 9 16.26 21.52 39.50
C PHE A 9 16.56 21.58 38.01
N LEU A 10 15.90 22.49 37.29
CA LEU A 10 16.40 23.12 36.05
C LEU A 10 15.49 24.32 35.72
N THR A 11 15.22 25.16 36.72
CA THR A 11 14.86 26.57 36.51
C THR A 11 16.17 27.34 36.41
N ASP A 12 16.67 27.52 35.18
CA ASP A 12 17.44 28.70 34.73
C ASP A 12 18.07 28.39 33.37
N MET A 13 17.26 28.54 32.31
CA MET A 13 17.79 28.75 30.97
C MET A 13 17.26 30.08 30.44
N PRO A 14 18.14 30.95 29.90
CA PRO A 14 17.72 32.24 29.37
C PRO A 14 16.65 32.03 28.30
N THR A 15 15.57 32.82 28.37
CA THR A 15 14.35 32.71 27.54
C THR A 15 14.62 32.67 26.03
N LEU A 16 15.77 33.16 25.57
CA LEU A 16 16.25 33.09 24.19
C LEU A 16 16.60 31.65 23.71
N LYS A 17 16.95 30.75 24.64
CA LYS A 17 17.41 29.38 24.37
C LYS A 17 16.25 28.37 24.32
N MET A 18 15.17 28.65 25.06
CA MET A 18 13.97 27.81 25.10
C MET A 18 13.18 27.88 23.79
N HIS A 19 13.10 29.05 23.14
CA HIS A 19 12.43 29.19 21.85
C HIS A 19 13.16 28.43 20.72
N ARG A 20 14.50 28.47 20.71
CA ARG A 20 15.33 27.70 19.76
C ARG A 20 15.20 26.19 19.97
N PHE A 21 15.08 25.74 21.22
CA PHE A 21 14.85 24.34 21.53
C PHE A 21 13.48 23.86 21.02
N PHE A 22 12.42 24.65 21.23
CA PHE A 22 11.07 24.33 20.72
C PHE A 22 10.98 24.35 19.18
N ILE A 23 11.69 25.26 18.51
CA ILE A 23 11.75 25.28 17.03
C ILE A 23 12.48 24.05 16.50
N LEU A 24 13.61 23.68 17.10
CA LEU A 24 14.38 22.49 16.71
C LEU A 24 13.62 21.18 16.93
N THR A 25 12.89 21.04 18.05
CA THR A 25 12.07 19.86 18.31
C THR A 25 10.87 19.81 17.37
N SER A 26 10.21 20.94 17.09
CA SER A 26 9.10 20.99 16.12
C SER A 26 9.53 20.59 14.70
N LEU A 27 10.74 20.97 14.26
CA LEU A 27 11.29 20.56 12.95
C LEU A 27 11.63 19.07 12.87
N LEU A 28 11.97 18.42 13.98
CA LEU A 28 12.21 16.98 14.02
C LEU A 28 10.91 16.18 13.82
N PHE A 29 9.80 16.63 14.39
CA PHE A 29 8.51 15.94 14.28
C PHE A 29 7.88 15.97 12.88
N THR A 30 8.25 16.93 12.02
CA THR A 30 7.66 17.03 10.66
C THR A 30 8.34 16.14 9.61
N SER A 31 9.47 15.51 9.94
CA SER A 31 10.21 14.63 9.01
C SER A 31 9.63 13.21 8.86
N ALA A 32 8.58 12.86 9.62
CA ALA A 32 8.01 11.52 9.64
C ALA A 32 7.10 11.18 8.44
N CYS A 33 6.72 12.16 7.62
CA CYS A 33 5.93 11.91 6.40
C CYS A 33 6.83 11.75 5.18
N THR A 34 7.65 10.70 5.14
CA THR A 34 8.20 10.20 3.88
C THR A 34 7.53 8.87 3.55
N SER A 35 6.63 8.89 2.57
CA SER A 35 5.98 7.66 2.08
C SER A 35 6.97 6.93 1.18
N THR A 36 7.46 5.76 1.60
CA THR A 36 8.22 4.85 0.73
C THR A 36 7.29 4.22 -0.30
N SER A 37 6.84 5.02 -1.27
CA SER A 37 6.12 4.53 -2.44
C SER A 37 7.08 3.77 -3.33
N GLY A 38 7.01 2.43 -3.31
CA GLY A 38 7.80 1.57 -4.21
C GLY A 38 8.35 0.30 -3.58
N TYR A 39 8.55 0.26 -2.26
CA TYR A 39 9.13 -0.93 -1.60
C TYR A 39 8.34 -2.21 -1.88
N LEU A 40 7.00 -2.15 -1.76
CA LEU A 40 6.14 -3.29 -2.08
C LEU A 40 6.22 -3.73 -3.55
N LEU A 41 6.32 -2.78 -4.50
CA LEU A 41 6.49 -3.13 -5.91
C LEU A 41 7.84 -3.84 -6.12
N THR A 42 8.91 -3.44 -5.46
CA THR A 42 10.23 -4.08 -5.64
C THR A 42 10.27 -5.55 -5.18
N PHE A 43 9.46 -5.95 -4.20
CA PHE A 43 9.41 -7.34 -3.73
C PHE A 43 8.36 -8.21 -4.42
N TYR A 44 7.30 -7.60 -4.95
CA TYR A 44 6.13 -8.34 -5.47
C TYR A 44 5.82 -8.07 -6.95
N ALA A 45 6.41 -7.06 -7.58
CA ALA A 45 6.24 -6.84 -9.00
C ALA A 45 7.10 -7.81 -9.79
N GLU A 46 6.46 -8.50 -10.73
CA GLU A 46 7.16 -9.21 -11.78
C GLU A 46 7.56 -8.18 -12.85
N ASP A 47 8.87 -7.98 -13.03
CA ASP A 47 9.44 -6.98 -13.95
C ASP A 47 9.00 -7.20 -15.42
N GLN A 48 8.48 -8.38 -15.75
CA GLN A 48 8.04 -8.78 -17.08
C GLN A 48 6.62 -9.38 -17.07
N ALA A 49 5.74 -8.81 -16.23
CA ALA A 49 4.33 -9.18 -16.22
C ALA A 49 3.70 -8.91 -17.59
N VAL A 50 3.32 -9.98 -18.28
CA VAL A 50 2.56 -9.90 -19.54
C VAL A 50 1.19 -10.56 -19.34
N PRO A 51 0.10 -10.01 -19.89
CA PRO A 51 -1.26 -10.56 -19.77
C PRO A 51 -1.38 -12.06 -20.12
N GLU A 52 -0.48 -12.55 -20.96
CA GLU A 52 -0.41 -13.92 -21.46
C GLU A 52 0.23 -14.92 -20.49
N ARG A 53 0.88 -14.48 -19.40
CA ARG A 53 1.47 -15.40 -18.43
C ARG A 53 1.50 -14.80 -17.03
N PHE A 54 0.88 -15.48 -16.08
CA PHE A 54 0.99 -15.21 -14.66
C PHE A 54 0.89 -16.51 -13.86
N GLU A 55 1.27 -16.46 -12.58
CA GLU A 55 1.17 -17.62 -11.68
C GLU A 55 -0.09 -17.53 -10.81
N ILE A 56 -0.78 -18.65 -10.62
CA ILE A 56 -1.86 -18.79 -9.64
C ILE A 56 -1.39 -19.68 -8.49
N CYS A 57 -1.52 -19.16 -7.28
CA CYS A 57 -1.31 -19.87 -6.03
C CYS A 57 -2.54 -20.71 -5.66
N HIS A 58 -2.37 -22.00 -5.38
CA HIS A 58 -3.44 -22.86 -4.87
C HIS A 58 -2.97 -23.88 -3.82
N GLY A 59 -3.93 -24.50 -3.14
CA GLY A 59 -3.69 -25.30 -1.93
C GLY A 59 -3.41 -24.44 -0.69
N TYR A 60 -3.55 -25.04 0.50
CA TYR A 60 -3.29 -24.36 1.77
C TYR A 60 -1.90 -23.73 1.77
N SER A 61 -1.82 -22.44 2.13
CA SER A 61 -0.58 -21.65 2.14
C SER A 61 0.14 -21.53 0.78
N CYS A 62 -0.57 -21.52 -0.36
CA CYS A 62 0.03 -21.51 -1.72
C CYS A 62 1.08 -22.62 -1.88
N ARG A 63 0.74 -23.85 -1.46
CA ARG A 63 1.65 -24.99 -1.62
C ARG A 63 1.99 -25.27 -3.08
N TYR A 64 1.07 -24.97 -3.99
CA TYR A 64 1.22 -25.22 -5.42
C TYR A 64 1.07 -23.93 -6.21
N LYS A 65 1.84 -23.83 -7.30
CA LYS A 65 1.77 -22.75 -8.27
C LYS A 65 1.46 -23.33 -9.65
N ALA A 66 0.50 -22.73 -10.34
CA ALA A 66 0.14 -23.09 -11.70
C ALA A 66 0.41 -21.91 -12.63
N GLN A 67 1.04 -22.17 -13.78
CA GLN A 67 1.15 -21.18 -14.84
C GLN A 67 -0.22 -21.01 -15.50
N ALA A 68 -0.72 -19.78 -15.56
CA ALA A 68 -2.02 -19.43 -16.10
C ALA A 68 -1.90 -18.33 -17.17
N SER A 69 -2.93 -18.29 -18.02
CA SER A 69 -3.16 -17.23 -18.99
C SER A 69 -4.66 -16.98 -19.09
N LEU A 70 -5.06 -15.72 -19.15
CA LEU A 70 -6.44 -15.35 -19.46
C LEU A 70 -6.58 -15.09 -20.97
N PRO A 71 -7.77 -15.34 -21.56
CA PRO A 71 -8.05 -14.96 -22.94
C PRO A 71 -7.92 -13.45 -23.16
N LYS A 72 -7.53 -13.04 -24.37
CA LYS A 72 -7.48 -11.62 -24.77
C LYS A 72 -8.82 -10.90 -24.57
N SER A 73 -9.94 -11.61 -24.75
CA SER A 73 -11.28 -11.06 -24.53
C SER A 73 -11.51 -10.67 -23.07
N THR A 74 -11.06 -11.46 -22.10
CA THR A 74 -11.15 -11.13 -20.67
C THR A 74 -10.38 -9.85 -20.35
N TRP A 75 -9.14 -9.74 -20.85
CA TRP A 75 -8.35 -8.53 -20.70
C TRP A 75 -9.00 -7.31 -21.36
N GLN A 76 -9.66 -7.49 -22.51
CA GLN A 76 -10.41 -6.42 -23.16
C GLN A 76 -11.59 -5.97 -22.30
N SER A 77 -12.35 -6.90 -21.71
CA SER A 77 -13.44 -6.59 -20.77
C SER A 77 -12.94 -5.81 -19.56
N VAL A 78 -11.80 -6.18 -18.98
CA VAL A 78 -11.17 -5.44 -17.87
C VAL A 78 -10.84 -4.01 -18.30
N LYS A 79 -10.19 -3.81 -19.44
CA LYS A 79 -9.84 -2.46 -19.94
C LYS A 79 -11.07 -1.59 -20.17
N ILE A 80 -12.17 -2.17 -20.64
CA ILE A 80 -13.43 -1.43 -20.88
C ILE A 80 -13.99 -0.84 -19.58
N LEU A 81 -13.78 -1.47 -18.43
CA LEU A 81 -14.25 -0.94 -17.14
C LEU A 81 -13.62 0.42 -16.80
N PHE A 82 -12.42 0.71 -17.30
CA PHE A 82 -11.65 1.91 -16.99
C PHE A 82 -11.83 3.04 -18.01
N ILE A 83 -12.78 2.94 -18.93
CA ILE A 83 -13.04 4.01 -19.89
C ILE A 83 -13.74 5.19 -19.16
N ALA A 84 -12.99 6.29 -19.00
CA ALA A 84 -13.43 7.59 -18.53
C ALA A 84 -14.20 7.61 -17.17
N PRO A 85 -13.56 7.20 -16.06
CA PRO A 85 -14.13 7.47 -14.74
C PRO A 85 -14.19 8.98 -14.49
N SER A 86 -15.35 9.48 -14.08
CA SER A 86 -15.64 10.89 -13.83
C SER A 86 -15.04 11.41 -12.52
N ASN A 87 -14.76 10.51 -11.56
CA ASN A 87 -14.22 10.86 -10.25
C ASN A 87 -13.58 9.63 -9.57
N ALA A 88 -12.85 9.88 -8.47
CA ALA A 88 -12.13 8.85 -7.74
C ALA A 88 -13.03 7.80 -7.08
N ALA A 89 -14.28 8.12 -6.72
CA ALA A 89 -15.21 7.12 -6.19
C ALA A 89 -15.60 6.12 -7.29
N GLN A 90 -15.94 6.63 -8.47
CA GLN A 90 -16.24 5.78 -9.63
C GLN A 90 -15.03 4.95 -10.05
N GLU A 91 -13.82 5.50 -10.01
CA GLU A 91 -12.59 4.75 -10.27
C GLU A 91 -12.46 3.54 -9.32
N ARG A 92 -12.66 3.74 -8.01
CA ARG A 92 -12.61 2.65 -7.02
C ARG A 92 -13.67 1.57 -7.28
N ASP A 93 -14.88 1.97 -7.68
CA ASP A 93 -15.93 1.02 -8.04
C ASP A 93 -15.56 0.19 -9.28
N LYS A 94 -14.88 0.79 -10.27
CA LYS A 94 -14.38 0.08 -11.45
C LYS A 94 -13.22 -0.85 -11.11
N ILE A 95 -12.33 -0.45 -10.20
CA ILE A 95 -11.27 -1.32 -9.66
C ILE A 95 -11.89 -2.57 -9.01
N ALA A 96 -12.91 -2.40 -8.15
CA ALA A 96 -13.57 -3.52 -7.50
C ALA A 96 -14.18 -4.50 -8.52
N GLN A 97 -14.84 -3.98 -9.56
CA GLN A 97 -15.39 -4.80 -10.64
C GLN A 97 -14.30 -5.55 -11.43
N ALA A 98 -13.18 -4.88 -11.71
CA ALA A 98 -12.05 -5.48 -12.42
C ALA A 98 -11.41 -6.61 -11.61
N ILE A 99 -11.20 -6.41 -10.31
CA ILE A 99 -10.67 -7.43 -9.39
C ILE A 99 -11.61 -8.63 -9.37
N ALA A 100 -12.92 -8.41 -9.17
CA ALA A 100 -13.90 -9.50 -9.12
C ALA A 100 -13.91 -10.33 -10.41
N LEU A 101 -13.82 -9.69 -11.58
CA LEU A 101 -13.73 -10.39 -12.86
C LEU A 101 -12.44 -11.22 -12.97
N LEU A 102 -11.30 -10.63 -12.65
CA LEU A 102 -10.00 -11.32 -12.71
C LEU A 102 -9.94 -12.51 -11.76
N GLU A 103 -10.39 -12.35 -10.51
CA GLU A 103 -10.40 -13.43 -9.51
C GLU A 103 -11.35 -14.56 -9.91
N SER A 104 -12.54 -14.23 -10.45
CA SER A 104 -13.50 -15.24 -10.90
C SER A 104 -12.95 -16.07 -12.07
N GLU A 105 -12.31 -15.42 -13.04
CA GLU A 105 -11.71 -16.12 -14.19
C GLU A 105 -10.46 -16.91 -13.78
N ALA A 106 -9.61 -16.36 -12.93
CA ALA A 106 -8.44 -17.06 -12.40
C ALA A 106 -8.84 -18.30 -11.58
N GLY A 107 -9.89 -18.22 -10.76
CA GLY A 107 -10.40 -19.33 -9.98
C GLY A 107 -10.82 -20.54 -10.82
N LYS A 108 -11.28 -20.31 -12.07
CA LYS A 108 -11.64 -21.39 -13.01
C LYS A 108 -10.42 -22.14 -13.56
N LEU A 109 -9.24 -21.54 -13.49
CA LEU A 109 -7.98 -22.11 -14.00
C LEU A 109 -7.22 -22.92 -12.94
N ALA A 110 -7.53 -22.75 -11.66
CA ALA A 110 -6.76 -23.28 -10.52
C ALA A 110 -7.13 -24.73 -10.13
N VAL A 111 -7.51 -25.57 -11.10
CA VAL A 111 -7.97 -26.96 -10.89
C VAL A 111 -6.79 -27.93 -10.78
#